data_AF-A0A0C3NX13-F1
#
_entry.id   AF-A0A0C3NX13-F1
#
_cell.length_a   1.000
_cell.length_b   1.000
_cell.length_c   1.000
_cell.angle_alpha   90.00
_cell.angle_beta   90.00
_cell.angle_gamma   90.00
#
_symmetry.space_group_name_H-M   'P 1'
#
loop_
_entity.id
_entity.type
_entity.pdbx_description
1 polymer ?
#
loop_
_entity_poly.entity_id
_entity_poly.type
_entity_poly.pdbx_seq_one_letter_code
_entity_poly.pdbx_strand_id
1 'polypeptide(L)'
;DQAAGLTYSEISDRHVLLWRLNDELTEDVPITQVVQLTSQPGNYNYYAPVAVRSRESRTANLQITLGRFSRTQRDQILRFAKDVKFEKKSTVNSCRVWTRDLLEAMVGRGLISGDLFTDIDSEVPLLKRKPEASS
;
A
#
# COMPACT_ATOMS: atom_id res chain seq x y z
N ASP A 1 4.01 -6.96 -22.50
CA ASP A 1 5.16 -6.28 -23.13
C ASP A 1 6.14 -5.77 -22.10
N GLN A 2 7.41 -6.04 -22.39
CA GLN A 2 8.55 -6.04 -21.49
C GLN A 2 9.02 -4.62 -21.14
N ALA A 3 9.55 -4.49 -19.92
CA ALA A 3 10.25 -3.31 -19.44
C ALA A 3 11.31 -2.84 -20.45
N ALA A 4 11.32 -1.54 -20.73
CA ALA A 4 12.14 -0.87 -21.74
C ALA A 4 13.64 -0.81 -21.37
N GLY A 5 14.30 -1.95 -21.20
CA GLY A 5 15.76 -2.04 -21.17
C GLY A 5 16.47 -1.31 -20.02
N LEU A 6 15.75 -0.87 -18.99
CA LEU A 6 16.35 -0.27 -17.80
C LEU A 6 16.60 -1.37 -16.76
N THR A 7 17.86 -1.75 -16.58
CA THR A 7 18.30 -2.59 -15.47
C THR A 7 18.20 -1.78 -14.18
N TYR A 8 17.08 -1.94 -13.48
CA TYR A 8 16.90 -1.38 -12.13
C TYR A 8 17.79 -2.15 -11.15
N SER A 9 18.74 -1.44 -10.53
CA SER A 9 19.68 -2.01 -9.57
C SER A 9 18.97 -2.45 -8.28
N GLU A 10 18.81 -3.77 -8.12
CA GLU A 10 19.06 -4.60 -6.93
C GLU A 10 18.79 -4.08 -5.50
N ILE A 11 17.91 -3.12 -5.28
CA ILE A 11 17.17 -3.04 -4.01
C ILE A 11 15.78 -3.53 -4.35
N SER A 12 15.61 -4.86 -4.27
CA SER A 12 14.33 -5.58 -4.38
C SER A 12 13.16 -4.66 -4.03
N ASP A 13 12.36 -4.30 -5.04
CA ASP A 13 11.26 -3.37 -4.89
C ASP A 13 10.26 -3.98 -3.89
N ARG A 14 10.37 -3.58 -2.62
CA ARG A 14 9.46 -4.01 -1.57
C ARG A 14 8.10 -3.40 -1.89
N HIS A 15 7.22 -4.22 -2.43
CA HIS A 15 5.82 -3.85 -2.66
C HIS A 15 5.06 -3.86 -1.34
N VAL A 16 4.37 -2.77 -1.06
CA VAL A 16 3.55 -2.62 0.15
C VAL A 16 2.08 -2.61 -0.25
N LEU A 17 1.27 -3.37 0.48
CA LEU A 17 -0.14 -3.58 0.19
C LEU A 17 -0.94 -3.34 1.45
N LEU A 18 -1.93 -2.47 1.37
CA LEU A 18 -2.95 -2.36 2.40
C LEU A 18 -4.04 -3.37 2.08
N TRP A 19 -4.35 -4.26 3.02
CA TRP A 19 -5.43 -5.21 2.85
C TRP A 19 -6.27 -5.35 4.11
N ARG A 20 -7.51 -5.81 3.94
CA ARG A 20 -8.41 -6.12 5.04
C ARG A 20 -9.07 -7.47 4.84
N LEU A 21 -9.32 -8.17 5.93
CA LEU A 21 -10.18 -9.35 5.97
C LEU A 21 -11.64 -8.90 6.02
N ASN A 22 -12.50 -9.42 5.14
CA ASN A 22 -13.94 -9.13 5.16
C ASN A 22 -14.76 -10.27 5.75
N ASP A 23 -14.32 -11.51 5.55
CA ASP A 23 -14.97 -12.71 6.06
C ASP A 23 -14.01 -13.91 6.02
N GLU A 24 -14.30 -14.91 6.86
CA GLU A 24 -13.71 -16.26 6.85
C GLU A 24 -14.86 -17.22 6.57
N LEU A 25 -15.30 -17.27 5.30
CA LEU A 25 -16.48 -18.06 4.90
C LEU A 25 -16.30 -19.57 5.12
N THR A 26 -15.04 -20.02 5.18
CA THR A 26 -14.57 -21.33 5.67
C THR A 26 -13.10 -21.17 6.07
N GLU A 27 -12.57 -22.03 6.95
CA GLU A 27 -11.18 -21.99 7.45
C GLU A 27 -10.09 -21.95 6.35
N ASP A 28 -10.46 -22.11 5.07
CA ASP A 28 -9.54 -22.30 3.96
C ASP A 28 -9.37 -21.11 2.98
N VAL A 29 -10.30 -20.15 2.90
CA VAL A 29 -10.15 -19.01 1.96
C VAL A 29 -10.68 -17.69 2.54
N PRO A 30 -9.82 -16.87 3.16
CA PRO A 30 -10.25 -15.57 3.68
C PRO A 30 -10.55 -14.59 2.54
N ILE A 31 -11.71 -13.94 2.60
CA ILE A 31 -12.05 -12.87 1.64
C ILE A 31 -11.26 -11.62 2.01
N THR A 32 -10.17 -11.37 1.29
CA THR A 32 -9.35 -10.16 1.46
C THR A 32 -9.70 -9.10 0.42
N GLN A 33 -9.83 -7.85 0.87
CA GLN A 33 -9.89 -6.70 -0.02
C GLN A 33 -8.56 -5.95 0.07
N VAL A 34 -7.95 -5.72 -1.09
CA VAL A 34 -6.68 -5.02 -1.22
C VAL A 34 -6.95 -3.60 -1.74
N VAL A 35 -6.32 -2.62 -1.09
CA VAL A 35 -6.21 -1.24 -1.55
C VAL A 35 -4.75 -1.04 -1.91
N GLN A 36 -4.46 -0.82 -3.19
CA GLN A 36 -3.09 -0.80 -3.67
C GLN A 36 -2.89 0.18 -4.83
N LEU A 37 -1.74 0.86 -4.77
CA LEU A 37 -1.08 1.38 -5.94
C LEU A 37 -0.11 0.31 -6.45
N THR A 38 -0.37 -0.25 -7.63
CA THR A 38 0.42 -1.34 -8.22
C THR A 38 1.16 -0.91 -9.47
N SER A 39 2.06 -1.80 -9.92
CA SER A 39 2.95 -1.70 -11.08
C SER A 39 4.36 -1.22 -10.73
N GLN A 40 5.17 -1.03 -11.77
CA GLN A 40 6.58 -0.65 -11.71
C GLN A 40 6.73 0.88 -11.83
N PRO A 41 7.89 1.45 -11.39
CA PRO A 41 8.24 2.84 -11.67
C PRO A 41 7.96 3.21 -13.13
N GLY A 42 7.27 4.33 -13.34
CA GLY A 42 6.88 4.81 -14.68
C GLY A 42 5.53 4.29 -15.21
N ASN A 43 4.83 3.40 -14.49
CA ASN A 43 3.54 2.87 -14.94
C ASN A 43 2.56 2.54 -13.79
N TYR A 44 2.43 3.41 -12.79
CA TYR A 44 1.59 3.15 -11.63
C TYR A 44 0.09 3.22 -11.94
N ASN A 45 -0.67 2.29 -11.37
CA ASN A 45 -2.14 2.25 -11.44
C ASN A 45 -2.73 2.01 -10.05
N TYR A 46 -3.81 2.74 -9.73
CA TYR A 46 -4.56 2.56 -8.49
C TYR A 46 -5.78 1.68 -8.73
N TYR A 47 -5.89 0.60 -7.97
CA TYR A 47 -7.06 -0.27 -7.98
C TYR A 47 -7.60 -0.44 -6.56
N ALA A 48 -8.87 -0.06 -6.36
CA ALA A 48 -9.56 -0.30 -5.10
C ALA A 48 -11.08 -0.39 -5.28
N PRO A 49 -11.76 -1.39 -4.66
CA PRO A 49 -11.19 -2.61 -4.08
C PRO A 49 -10.93 -3.69 -5.15
N VAL A 50 -9.81 -4.41 -5.04
CA VAL A 50 -9.63 -5.70 -5.76
C VAL A 50 -9.64 -6.81 -4.71
N ALA A 51 -10.49 -7.81 -4.91
CA ALA A 51 -10.49 -9.02 -4.09
C ALA A 51 -9.55 -10.07 -4.71
N VAL A 52 -9.01 -10.93 -3.85
CA VAL A 52 -8.24 -12.18 -4.10
C VAL A 52 -6.77 -12.09 -3.66
N ARG A 53 -6.45 -12.90 -2.63
CA ARG A 53 -5.11 -13.45 -2.37
C ARG A 53 -5.21 -14.82 -1.72
N SER A 54 -4.24 -15.69 -2.00
CA SER A 54 -4.09 -17.02 -1.43
C SER A 54 -3.27 -17.01 -0.12
N ARG A 55 -3.37 -18.07 0.68
CA ARG A 55 -2.76 -18.22 2.01
C ARG A 55 -1.23 -18.10 1.98
N GLU A 56 -0.61 -18.61 0.91
CA GLU A 56 0.84 -18.67 0.70
C GLU A 56 1.46 -17.26 0.63
N SER A 57 0.69 -16.28 0.18
CA SER A 57 1.15 -14.89 0.16
C SER A 57 1.27 -14.30 1.57
N ARG A 58 0.46 -14.74 2.54
CA ARG A 58 0.53 -14.23 3.92
C ARG A 58 1.77 -14.72 4.64
N THR A 59 2.19 -15.96 4.40
CA THR A 59 3.37 -16.55 5.05
C THR A 59 4.68 -16.05 4.45
N ALA A 60 4.69 -15.69 3.16
CA ALA A 60 5.89 -15.22 2.47
C ALA A 60 6.19 -13.72 2.66
N ASN A 61 5.30 -12.94 3.27
CA ASN A 61 5.42 -11.48 3.39
C ASN A 61 5.21 -11.02 4.83
N LEU A 62 5.93 -9.97 5.24
CA LEU A 62 5.69 -9.28 6.50
C LEU A 62 4.22 -8.81 6.57
N GLN A 63 3.53 -9.16 7.65
CA GLN A 63 2.14 -8.76 7.91
C GLN A 63 2.11 -7.86 9.14
N ILE A 64 1.76 -6.59 8.94
CA ILE A 64 1.57 -5.63 10.03
C ILE A 64 0.08 -5.36 10.19
N THR A 65 -0.45 -5.56 11.40
CA THR A 65 -1.87 -5.34 11.70
C THR A 65 -2.10 -3.87 12.05
N LEU A 66 -2.88 -3.16 11.25
CA LEU A 66 -3.22 -1.76 11.50
C LEU A 66 -4.34 -1.56 12.53
N GLY A 67 -5.09 -2.62 12.82
CA GLY A 67 -6.19 -2.61 13.79
C GLY A 67 -7.54 -3.05 13.20
N ARG A 68 -8.59 -2.90 14.00
CA ARG A 68 -9.98 -3.20 13.63
C ARG A 68 -10.72 -1.90 13.33
N PHE A 69 -11.28 -1.81 12.14
CA PHE A 69 -11.99 -0.61 11.67
C PHE A 69 -13.47 -0.88 11.48
N SER A 70 -14.31 0.02 11.99
CA SER A 70 -15.74 0.07 11.67
C SER A 70 -15.96 0.33 10.17
N ARG A 71 -17.18 0.10 9.68
CA ARG A 71 -17.54 0.42 8.29
C ARG A 71 -17.23 1.88 7.94
N THR A 72 -17.62 2.82 8.79
CA THR A 72 -17.38 4.26 8.55
C THR A 72 -15.89 4.59 8.49
N GLN A 73 -15.08 4.00 9.37
CA GLN A 73 -13.62 4.17 9.33
C GLN A 73 -13.03 3.56 8.05
N ARG A 74 -13.52 2.40 7.62
CA ARG A 74 -13.10 1.77 6.36
C ARG A 74 -13.43 2.63 5.13
N ASP A 75 -14.60 3.26 5.10
CA ASP A 75 -14.97 4.18 4.02
C ASP A 75 -14.09 5.43 4.02
N GLN A 76 -13.67 5.91 5.20
CA GLN A 76 -12.68 7.00 5.31
C GLN A 76 -11.32 6.59 4.75
N ILE A 77 -10.84 5.39 5.07
CA ILE A 77 -9.56 4.86 4.53
C ILE A 77 -9.61 4.79 3.00
N LEU A 78 -10.72 4.34 2.42
CA LEU A 78 -10.88 4.28 0.96
C LEU A 78 -10.88 5.68 0.32
N ARG A 79 -11.50 6.68 0.98
CA ARG A 79 -11.45 8.07 0.52
C ARG A 79 -10.03 8.60 0.57
N PHE A 80 -9.32 8.42 1.69
CA PHE A 80 -7.91 8.84 1.80
C PHE A 80 -7.04 8.19 0.74
N ALA A 81 -7.18 6.88 0.53
CA ALA A 81 -6.43 6.16 -0.50
C ALA A 81 -6.68 6.72 -1.91
N LYS A 82 -7.91 7.12 -2.22
CA LYS A 82 -8.25 7.78 -3.50
C LYS A 82 -7.66 9.19 -3.60
N ASP A 83 -7.57 9.90 -2.48
CA ASP A 83 -7.09 11.29 -2.42
C ASP A 83 -5.56 11.40 -2.37
N VAL A 84 -4.83 10.32 -2.05
CA VAL A 84 -3.37 10.30 -2.15
C VAL A 84 -2.96 10.49 -3.60
N LYS A 85 -2.38 11.66 -3.89
CA LYS A 85 -1.87 12.03 -5.21
C LYS A 85 -0.69 11.15 -5.59
N PHE A 86 -0.65 10.68 -6.83
CA PHE A 86 0.52 10.02 -7.40
C PHE A 86 0.64 10.37 -8.88
N GLU A 87 1.87 10.43 -9.38
CA GLU A 87 2.14 10.54 -10.80
C GLU A 87 2.34 9.13 -11.37
N LYS A 88 1.55 8.78 -12.39
CA LYS A 88 1.59 7.44 -13.01
C LYS A 88 2.96 7.15 -13.58
N LYS A 89 3.63 8.17 -14.12
CA LYS A 89 4.94 8.07 -14.74
C LYS A 89 6.09 8.32 -13.76
N SER A 90 5.83 8.43 -12.46
CA SER A 90 6.88 8.71 -11.48
C SER A 90 7.94 7.61 -11.48
N THR A 91 9.20 8.02 -11.53
CA THR A 91 10.36 7.15 -11.31
C THR A 91 10.98 7.37 -9.93
N VAL A 92 10.52 8.37 -9.18
CA VAL A 92 11.09 8.79 -7.88
C VAL A 92 10.15 8.54 -6.70
N ASN A 93 8.83 8.51 -6.94
CA ASN A 93 7.82 8.26 -5.93
C ASN A 93 7.11 6.91 -6.20
N SER A 94 7.45 5.90 -5.41
CA SER A 94 6.95 4.54 -5.58
C SER A 94 5.73 4.22 -4.71
N CYS A 95 5.24 2.97 -4.77
CA CYS A 95 4.17 2.46 -3.90
C CYS A 95 4.45 2.64 -2.39
N ARG A 96 5.72 2.67 -1.98
CA ARG A 96 6.11 2.96 -0.58
C ARG A 96 5.83 4.41 -0.20
N VAL A 97 6.06 5.36 -1.10
CA VAL A 97 5.72 6.78 -0.90
C VAL A 97 4.20 6.93 -0.80
N TRP A 98 3.46 6.32 -1.73
CA TRP A 98 2.00 6.34 -1.69
C TRP A 98 1.45 5.75 -0.39
N THR A 99 2.02 4.64 0.08
CA THR A 99 1.60 4.01 1.34
C THR A 99 1.93 4.89 2.54
N ARG A 100 3.10 5.54 2.55
CA ARG A 100 3.46 6.51 3.57
C ARG A 100 2.41 7.60 3.70
N ASP A 101 2.07 8.24 2.59
CA ASP A 101 1.11 9.34 2.56
C ASP A 101 -0.29 8.90 3.03
N LEU A 102 -0.71 7.68 2.66
CA LEU A 102 -1.96 7.11 3.17
C LEU A 102 -1.92 6.92 4.68
N LEU A 103 -0.84 6.35 5.22
CA LEU A 103 -0.72 6.12 6.66
C LEU A 103 -0.61 7.44 7.43
N GLU A 104 0.10 8.43 6.91
CA GLU A 104 0.16 9.78 7.48
C GLU A 104 -1.24 10.43 7.52
N ALA A 105 -2.05 10.28 6.46
CA ALA A 105 -3.45 10.73 6.46
C ALA A 105 -4.31 9.98 7.48
N MET A 106 -4.09 8.67 7.66
CA MET A 106 -4.77 7.87 8.68
C MET A 106 -4.40 8.30 10.10
N VAL A 107 -3.11 8.61 10.37
CA VAL A 107 -2.65 9.19 11.64
C VAL A 107 -3.33 10.54 11.88
N GLY A 108 -3.34 11.42 10.88
CA GLY A 108 -3.96 12.76 10.99
C GLY A 108 -5.46 12.72 11.31
N ARG A 109 -6.14 11.60 11.01
CA ARG A 109 -7.55 11.39 11.37
C ARG A 109 -7.76 10.56 12.65
N GLY A 110 -6.68 10.13 13.30
CA GLY A 110 -6.75 9.28 14.50
C GLY A 110 -7.26 7.87 14.21
N LEU A 111 -7.10 7.38 12.98
CA LEU A 111 -7.44 5.99 12.62
C LEU A 111 -6.36 5.01 13.11
N ILE A 112 -5.10 5.43 13.09
CA ILE A 112 -3.96 4.71 13.67
C ILE A 112 -3.16 5.67 14.55
N SER A 113 -2.42 5.15 15.52
CA SER A 113 -1.55 5.97 16.38
C SER A 113 -0.27 6.38 15.65
N GLY A 114 0.36 7.47 16.12
CA GLY A 114 1.69 7.87 15.67
C GLY A 114 2.74 6.81 15.98
N ASP A 115 2.66 6.15 17.14
CA ASP A 115 3.59 5.09 17.54
C ASP A 115 3.52 3.90 16.57
N LEU A 116 2.31 3.44 16.20
CA LEU A 116 2.14 2.36 15.24
C LEU A 116 2.71 2.74 13.86
N PHE A 117 2.56 4.00 13.45
CA PHE A 117 3.18 4.48 12.21
C PHE A 117 4.72 4.44 12.30
N THR A 118 5.30 4.88 13.42
CA THR A 118 6.74 4.82 13.65
C THR A 118 7.27 3.39 13.63
N ASP A 119 6.55 2.45 14.25
CA ASP A 119 6.90 1.03 14.22
C ASP A 119 6.89 0.50 12.78
N ILE A 120 5.85 0.80 12.00
CA ILE A 120 5.77 0.42 10.58
C ILE A 120 6.93 1.00 9.76
N ASP A 121 7.24 2.30 9.91
CA ASP A 121 8.32 2.96 9.15
C ASP A 121 9.71 2.37 9.48
N SER A 122 9.86 1.79 10.69
CA SER A 122 11.08 1.10 11.11
C SER A 122 11.24 -0.29 10.48
N GLU A 123 10.15 -1.05 10.34
CA GLU A 123 10.17 -2.40 9.76
C GLU A 123 10.17 -2.37 8.22
N VAL A 124 9.43 -1.42 7.65
CA VAL A 124 9.31 -1.19 6.22
C VAL A 124 9.70 0.25 5.97
N PRO A 125 10.92 0.54 5.47
CA PRO A 125 11.34 1.91 5.22
C PRO A 125 10.41 2.61 4.22
N LEU A 126 9.45 3.39 4.72
CA LEU A 126 8.45 4.06 3.91
C LEU A 126 9.08 5.35 3.41
N LEU A 127 9.33 5.42 2.11
CA LEU A 127 10.04 6.54 1.52
C LEU A 127 9.22 7.83 1.66
N LYS A 128 9.87 8.92 2.03
CA LYS A 128 9.27 10.26 1.98
C LYS A 128 9.07 10.71 0.54
N ARG A 129 7.96 11.40 0.27
CA ARG A 129 7.68 11.98 -1.05
C ARG A 129 8.77 12.97 -1.45
N LYS A 130 9.19 12.88 -2.71
CA LYS A 130 10.12 13.80 -3.35
C LYS A 130 9.40 14.60 -4.44
N PRO A 131 9.92 15.78 -4.82
CA PRO A 131 9.49 16.43 -6.05
C PRO A 131 9.63 15.48 -7.24
N GLU A 132 8.65 15.46 -8.15
CA GLU A 132 8.79 14.70 -9.39
C GLU A 132 9.98 15.25 -10.19
N ALA A 133 10.71 14.37 -10.86
CA ALA A 133 11.75 14.81 -11.77
C ALA A 133 11.09 15.58 -12.92
N SER A 134 11.52 16.81 -13.17
CA SER A 134 11.14 17.54 -14.37
C SER A 134 11.57 16.71 -15.58
N SER A 135 10.59 16.26 -16.37
CA SER A 135 10.83 15.61 -17.67
C SER A 135 11.68 16.48 -18.58
#